data_AF-A0A1H9RNW3-F1
#
_entry.id   AF-A0A1H9RNW3-F1
#
_cell.length_a   1.000
_cell.length_b   1.000
_cell.length_c   1.000
_cell.angle_alpha   90.00
_cell.angle_beta   90.00
_cell.angle_gamma   90.00
#
_symmetry.space_group_name_H-M   'P 1'
#
loop_
_entity.id
_entity.type
_entity.pdbx_description
1 polymer ?
#
loop_
_entity_poly.entity_id
_entity_poly.type
_entity_poly.pdbx_seq_one_letter_code
_entity_poly.pdbx_strand_id
1 'polypeptide(L)'
;MLTTRQAWDRCVGRRDRLSGMVVRFGLDDQVDDVVHDAFVAVMTMPRLYPDGFDALLETVVWRRCLVIAASEAARQRLLGHAALRPAPTGDHAEMVVEQVHAQWLLRHSGVLREPDVWMLDMVSAGYRRQEIADLSGRSITEVDRALRSVRRRAREKYEVRAFQAININ
;
A
#
# COMPACT_ATOMS: atom_id res chain seq x y z
N MET A 1 19.77 -16.00 -40.52
CA MET A 1 18.73 -15.31 -39.73
C MET A 1 17.37 -15.84 -40.16
N LEU A 2 16.44 -16.00 -39.21
CA LEU A 2 15.05 -16.30 -39.54
C LEU A 2 14.37 -15.05 -40.07
N THR A 3 13.51 -15.21 -41.09
CA THR A 3 12.55 -14.17 -41.43
C THR A 3 11.46 -14.10 -40.36
N THR A 4 10.76 -12.97 -40.26
CA THR A 4 9.60 -12.80 -39.39
C THR A 4 8.57 -13.91 -39.59
N ARG A 5 8.31 -14.31 -40.84
CA ARG A 5 7.37 -15.40 -41.15
C ARG A 5 7.87 -16.75 -40.62
N GLN A 6 9.13 -17.09 -40.85
CA GLN A 6 9.71 -18.35 -40.35
C GLN A 6 9.72 -18.42 -38.82
N ALA A 7 10.01 -17.30 -38.15
CA ALA A 7 9.97 -17.21 -36.71
C ALA A 7 8.54 -17.34 -36.18
N TRP A 8 7.57 -16.70 -36.83
CA TRP A 8 6.15 -16.81 -36.49
C TRP A 8 5.63 -18.25 -36.62
N ASP A 9 5.93 -18.91 -37.74
CA ASP A 9 5.50 -20.30 -37.97
C ASP A 9 6.10 -21.24 -36.91
N ARG A 10 7.35 -20.99 -36.48
CA ARG A 10 7.97 -21.72 -35.36
C ARG A 10 7.31 -21.45 -34.01
N CYS A 11 6.96 -20.20 -33.71
CA CYS A 11 6.21 -19.84 -32.50
C CYS A 11 4.89 -20.61 -32.45
N VAL A 12 4.07 -20.48 -33.50
CA VAL A 12 2.75 -21.13 -33.59
C VAL A 12 2.88 -22.65 -33.49
N GLY A 13 3.85 -23.25 -34.19
CA GLY A 13 4.10 -24.69 -34.15
C GLY A 13 4.49 -25.24 -32.77
N ARG A 14 4.90 -24.39 -31.82
CA ARG A 14 5.23 -24.78 -30.44
C ARG A 14 4.20 -24.36 -29.41
N ARG A 15 3.10 -23.71 -29.80
CA ARG A 15 2.10 -23.14 -28.88
C ARG A 15 1.64 -24.15 -27.84
N ASP A 16 1.29 -25.37 -28.23
CA ASP A 16 0.76 -26.39 -27.31
C ASP A 16 1.80 -26.81 -26.25
N ARG A 17 3.06 -26.98 -26.67
CA ARG A 17 4.16 -27.30 -25.75
C ARG A 17 4.40 -26.19 -24.74
N LEU A 18 4.39 -24.94 -25.21
CA LEU A 18 4.58 -23.76 -24.35
C LEU A 18 3.38 -23.58 -23.40
N SER A 19 2.16 -23.80 -23.89
CA SER A 19 0.94 -23.80 -23.07
C SER A 19 1.02 -24.83 -21.96
N GLY A 20 1.46 -26.05 -22.29
CA GLY A 20 1.71 -27.10 -21.29
C GLY A 20 2.80 -26.74 -20.27
N MET A 21 3.78 -25.89 -20.63
CA MET A 21 4.73 -25.35 -19.64
C MET A 21 4.03 -24.42 -18.66
N VAL A 22 3.18 -23.50 -19.14
CA VAL A 22 2.45 -22.54 -18.29
C VAL A 22 1.52 -23.28 -17.32
N VAL A 23 0.79 -24.28 -17.81
CA VAL A 23 -0.07 -25.15 -16.97
C VAL A 23 0.73 -25.86 -15.88
N ARG A 24 1.95 -26.33 -16.15
CA ARG A 24 2.81 -26.96 -15.12
C ARG A 24 3.24 -26.00 -14.00
N PHE A 25 3.12 -24.69 -14.20
CA PHE A 25 3.31 -23.69 -13.16
C PHE A 25 2.02 -23.38 -12.38
N GLY A 26 0.89 -24.02 -12.71
CA GLY A 26 -0.42 -23.78 -12.09
C GLY A 26 -1.05 -22.46 -12.52
N LEU A 27 -0.77 -22.01 -13.75
CA LEU A 27 -1.21 -20.72 -14.31
C LEU A 27 -2.17 -20.93 -15.49
N ASP A 28 -3.14 -21.85 -15.34
CA ASP A 28 -4.08 -22.27 -16.38
C ASP A 28 -4.87 -21.10 -16.99
N ASP A 29 -5.22 -20.12 -16.17
CA ASP A 29 -5.95 -18.90 -16.56
C ASP A 29 -5.07 -17.88 -17.31
N GLN A 30 -3.74 -18.03 -17.25
CA GLN A 30 -2.76 -17.11 -17.86
C GLN A 30 -2.11 -17.69 -19.12
N VAL A 31 -2.52 -18.89 -19.57
CA VAL A 31 -1.86 -19.61 -20.67
C VAL A 31 -1.77 -18.77 -21.94
N ASP A 32 -2.89 -18.23 -22.39
CA ASP A 32 -2.93 -17.46 -23.64
C ASP A 32 -2.12 -16.17 -23.53
N ASP A 33 -2.24 -15.46 -22.40
CA ASP A 33 -1.52 -14.22 -22.16
C ASP A 33 -0.01 -14.46 -22.13
N VAL A 34 0.46 -15.42 -21.34
CA VAL A 34 1.91 -15.72 -21.21
C VAL A 34 2.52 -16.14 -22.54
N VAL A 35 1.83 -17.01 -23.29
CA VAL A 35 2.35 -17.49 -24.58
C VAL A 35 2.32 -16.38 -25.63
N HIS A 36 1.26 -15.59 -25.69
CA HIS A 36 1.17 -14.43 -26.58
C HIS A 36 2.31 -13.44 -26.30
N ASP A 37 2.49 -13.09 -25.03
CA ASP A 37 3.53 -12.17 -24.56
C ASP A 37 4.95 -12.67 -24.86
N ALA A 38 5.15 -13.99 -24.80
CA ALA A 38 6.42 -14.60 -25.19
C ALA A 38 6.66 -14.48 -26.70
N PHE A 39 5.63 -14.69 -27.52
CA PHE A 39 5.73 -14.50 -28.97
C PHE A 39 6.03 -13.05 -29.31
N VAL A 40 5.29 -12.09 -28.74
CA VAL A 40 5.56 -10.66 -28.96
C VAL A 40 7.00 -10.32 -28.57
N ALA A 41 7.44 -10.73 -27.37
CA ALA A 41 8.80 -10.44 -26.91
C ALA A 41 9.88 -10.98 -27.86
N VAL A 42 9.76 -12.22 -28.30
CA VAL A 42 10.75 -12.80 -29.24
C VAL A 42 10.67 -12.13 -30.61
N MET A 43 9.47 -11.84 -31.12
CA MET A 43 9.29 -11.22 -32.43
C MET A 43 9.78 -9.77 -32.49
N THR A 44 9.86 -9.08 -31.35
CA THR A 44 10.44 -7.72 -31.27
C THR A 44 11.97 -7.70 -31.21
N MET A 45 12.63 -8.86 -31.15
CA MET A 45 14.09 -8.89 -31.09
C MET A 45 14.73 -8.42 -32.39
N PRO A 46 15.82 -7.61 -32.33
CA PRO A 46 16.48 -7.09 -33.53
C PRO A 46 17.07 -8.17 -34.45
N ARG A 47 17.35 -9.36 -33.90
CA ARG A 47 17.99 -10.47 -34.60
C ARG A 47 17.38 -11.79 -34.16
N LEU A 48 16.81 -12.51 -35.13
CA LEU A 48 16.23 -13.83 -34.93
C LEU A 48 17.20 -14.89 -35.46
N TYR A 49 17.95 -15.50 -34.55
CA TYR A 49 18.89 -16.56 -34.91
C TYR A 49 18.14 -17.91 -34.98
N PRO A 50 18.34 -18.71 -36.05
CA PRO A 50 17.70 -20.01 -36.18
C PRO A 50 18.10 -20.99 -35.06
N ASP A 51 19.37 -20.92 -34.67
CA ASP A 51 19.96 -21.76 -33.64
C ASP A 51 19.56 -21.23 -32.26
N GLY A 52 19.00 -22.11 -31.44
CA GLY A 52 18.55 -21.76 -30.10
C GLY A 52 17.25 -20.96 -30.02
N PHE A 53 16.58 -20.68 -31.15
CA PHE A 53 15.27 -20.00 -31.15
C PHE A 53 14.24 -20.68 -30.25
N ASP A 54 14.18 -22.01 -30.32
CA ASP A 54 13.22 -22.80 -29.55
C ASP A 54 13.56 -22.78 -28.06
N ALA A 55 14.85 -22.86 -27.71
CA ALA A 55 15.32 -22.74 -26.33
C ALA A 55 15.06 -21.33 -25.77
N LEU A 56 15.20 -20.30 -26.62
CA LEU A 56 14.85 -18.93 -26.28
C LEU A 56 13.35 -18.80 -25.96
N LEU A 57 12.47 -19.35 -26.80
CA LEU A 57 11.03 -19.35 -26.54
C LEU A 57 10.68 -19.99 -25.19
N GLU A 58 11.25 -21.17 -24.93
CA GLU A 58 11.05 -21.87 -23.65
C GLU A 58 11.56 -21.06 -22.46
N THR A 59 12.72 -20.41 -22.61
CA THR A 59 13.31 -19.56 -21.58
C THR A 59 12.44 -18.33 -21.29
N VAL A 60 11.90 -17.69 -22.33
CA VAL A 60 11.03 -16.52 -22.18
C VAL A 60 9.73 -16.90 -21.45
N VAL A 61 9.09 -18.01 -21.86
CA VAL A 61 7.90 -18.52 -21.17
C VAL A 61 8.21 -18.87 -19.72
N TRP A 62 9.28 -19.63 -19.46
CA TRP A 62 9.68 -20.00 -18.11
C TRP A 62 9.94 -18.80 -17.20
N ARG A 63 10.66 -17.78 -17.70
CA ARG A 63 10.90 -16.54 -16.94
C ARG A 63 9.61 -15.80 -16.62
N ARG A 64 8.68 -15.73 -17.57
CA ARG A 64 7.37 -15.08 -17.35
C ARG A 64 6.54 -15.82 -16.31
N CYS A 65 6.46 -17.15 -16.38
CA CYS A 65 5.79 -17.96 -15.36
C CYS A 65 6.38 -17.73 -13.96
N LEU A 66 7.71 -17.69 -13.84
CA LEU A 66 8.37 -17.41 -12.56
C LEU A 66 8.04 -16.02 -12.00
N VAL A 67 8.02 -15.00 -12.85
CA VAL A 67 7.66 -13.64 -12.42
C VAL A 67 6.23 -13.61 -11.90
N ILE A 68 5.28 -14.20 -12.63
CA ILE A 68 3.87 -14.25 -12.21
C ILE A 68 3.74 -15.00 -10.88
N ALA A 69 4.34 -16.18 -10.75
CA ALA A 69 4.30 -16.97 -9.52
C ALA A 69 4.93 -16.21 -8.33
N ALA A 70 6.05 -15.53 -8.55
CA ALA A 70 6.70 -14.71 -7.52
C ALA A 70 5.84 -13.51 -7.12
N SER A 71 5.23 -12.82 -8.08
CA SER A 71 4.31 -11.70 -7.85
C SER A 71 3.07 -12.14 -7.06
N GLU A 72 2.49 -13.28 -7.39
CA GLU A 72 1.34 -13.82 -6.66
C GLU A 72 1.72 -14.23 -5.23
N ALA A 73 2.86 -14.89 -5.04
CA ALA A 73 3.37 -15.22 -3.71
C ALA A 73 3.66 -13.96 -2.87
N ALA A 74 4.18 -12.90 -3.48
CA ALA A 74 4.38 -11.61 -2.83
C ALA A 74 3.04 -10.95 -2.49
N ARG A 75 2.08 -10.95 -3.41
CA ARG A 75 0.72 -10.40 -3.19
C ARG A 75 0.03 -11.08 -2.03
N GLN A 76 0.05 -12.41 -1.97
CA GLN A 76 -0.50 -13.20 -0.86
C GLN A 76 0.12 -12.82 0.48
N ARG A 77 1.46 -12.64 0.53
CA ARG A 77 2.16 -12.17 1.72
C ARG A 77 1.76 -10.75 2.13
N LEU A 78 1.61 -9.84 1.17
CA LEU A 78 1.27 -8.44 1.42
C LEU A 78 -0.19 -8.25 1.86
N LEU A 79 -1.13 -9.01 1.29
CA LEU A 79 -2.56 -8.94 1.64
C LEU A 79 -2.86 -9.39 3.08
N GLY A 80 -1.98 -10.20 3.68
CA GLY A 80 -2.00 -10.55 5.10
C GLY A 80 -1.50 -9.44 6.03
N HIS A 81 -0.82 -8.41 5.50
CA HIS A 81 -0.24 -7.35 6.31
C HIS A 81 -1.28 -6.25 6.57
N ALA A 82 -1.87 -6.23 7.77
CA ALA A 82 -2.91 -5.26 8.15
C ALA A 82 -2.51 -3.80 7.94
N ALA A 83 -1.21 -3.47 8.08
CA ALA A 83 -0.67 -2.13 7.87
C ALA A 83 -0.66 -1.67 6.39
N LEU A 84 -0.80 -2.58 5.44
CA LEU A 84 -0.86 -2.27 4.00
C LEU A 84 -2.31 -2.19 3.50
N ARG A 85 -3.29 -2.55 4.33
CA ARG A 85 -4.69 -2.31 4.00
C ARG A 85 -4.95 -0.82 4.17
N PRO A 86 -5.56 -0.15 3.18
CA PRO A 86 -6.02 1.21 3.40
C PRO A 86 -6.90 1.21 4.64
N ALA A 87 -6.68 2.17 5.53
CA ALA A 87 -7.54 2.33 6.70
C ALA A 87 -8.98 2.43 6.18
N PRO A 88 -9.95 1.76 6.84
CA PRO A 88 -11.35 1.93 6.50
C PRO A 88 -11.62 3.43 6.49
N THR A 89 -11.99 3.95 5.33
CA THR A 89 -12.28 5.36 5.16
C THR A 89 -13.58 5.56 5.93
N GLY A 90 -13.48 6.06 7.17
CA GLY A 90 -14.66 6.54 7.90
C GLY A 90 -15.36 7.59 7.06
N ASP A 91 -16.67 7.72 7.20
CA ASP A 91 -17.41 8.79 6.52
C ASP A 91 -16.72 10.12 6.86
N HIS A 92 -16.28 10.83 5.83
CA HIS A 92 -15.60 12.11 6.01
C HIS A 92 -16.49 13.10 6.78
N ALA A 93 -17.82 12.99 6.65
CA ALA A 93 -18.74 13.79 7.44
C ALA A 93 -18.69 13.42 8.93
N GLU A 94 -18.67 12.13 9.27
CA GLU A 94 -18.51 11.66 10.66
C GLU A 94 -17.16 12.08 11.24
N MET A 95 -16.06 11.95 10.48
CA MET A 95 -14.73 12.37 10.95
C MET A 95 -14.65 13.88 11.22
N VAL A 96 -15.28 14.71 10.38
CA VAL A 96 -15.35 16.16 10.59
C VAL A 96 -16.18 16.49 11.83
N VAL A 97 -17.33 15.82 12.02
CA VAL A 97 -18.18 16.01 13.21
C VAL A 97 -17.45 15.59 14.48
N GLU A 98 -16.76 14.44 14.47
CA GLU A 98 -15.93 13.98 15.58
C GLU A 98 -14.80 14.96 15.89
N GLN A 99 -14.14 15.50 14.86
CA GLN A 99 -13.07 16.50 15.03
C GLN A 99 -13.62 17.80 15.62
N VAL A 100 -14.77 18.29 15.16
CA VAL A 100 -15.44 19.48 15.71
C VAL A 100 -15.88 19.24 17.15
N HIS A 101 -16.47 18.09 17.46
CA HIS A 101 -16.83 17.73 18.84
C HIS A 101 -15.61 17.59 19.75
N ALA A 102 -14.52 16.98 19.27
CA ALA A 102 -13.28 16.88 20.02
C ALA A 102 -12.69 18.28 20.28
N GLN A 103 -12.64 19.16 19.28
CA GLN A 103 -12.17 20.54 19.46
C GLN A 103 -13.05 21.32 20.43
N TRP A 104 -14.37 21.17 20.33
CA TRP A 104 -15.32 21.80 21.25
C TRP A 104 -15.08 21.31 22.69
N LEU A 105 -14.99 20.00 22.91
CA LEU A 105 -14.70 19.41 24.22
C LEU A 105 -13.36 19.90 24.77
N LEU A 106 -12.32 19.96 23.94
CA LEU A 106 -10.99 20.40 24.36
C LEU A 106 -10.98 21.88 24.77
N ARG A 107 -11.69 22.75 24.04
CA ARG A 107 -11.83 24.19 24.36
C ARG A 107 -12.69 24.45 25.59
N HIS A 108 -13.77 23.69 25.79
CA HIS A 108 -14.76 23.94 26.85
C HIS A 108 -14.54 23.10 28.11
N SER A 109 -13.60 22.15 28.09
CA SER A 109 -13.30 21.33 29.27
C SER A 109 -12.48 22.04 30.34
N GLY A 110 -11.86 23.19 30.06
CA GLY A 110 -11.00 23.91 31.01
C GLY A 110 -9.72 23.16 31.42
N VAL A 111 -9.39 22.04 30.75
CA VAL A 111 -8.18 21.24 31.02
C VAL A 111 -6.95 21.80 30.33
N LEU A 112 -7.18 22.36 29.14
CA LEU A 112 -6.17 22.78 28.21
C LEU A 112 -6.13 24.31 28.17
N ARG A 113 -4.92 24.85 28.19
CA ARG A 113 -4.71 26.29 27.98
C ARG A 113 -4.72 26.55 26.47
N GLU A 114 -4.95 27.79 26.05
CA GLU A 114 -4.94 28.14 24.61
C GLU A 114 -3.71 27.62 23.84
N PRO A 115 -2.47 27.68 24.37
CA PRO A 115 -1.31 27.13 23.66
C PRO A 115 -1.41 25.61 23.43
N ASP A 116 -2.05 24.89 24.34
CA ASP A 116 -2.26 23.44 24.23
C ASP A 116 -3.31 23.12 23.15
N VAL A 117 -4.39 23.91 23.11
CA VAL A 117 -5.44 23.80 22.10
C VAL A 117 -4.88 24.10 20.72
N TRP A 118 -4.10 25.17 20.58
CA TRP A 118 -3.46 25.54 19.33
C TRP A 118 -2.49 24.46 18.83
N MET A 119 -1.68 23.85 19.72
CA MET A 119 -0.81 22.74 19.34
C MET A 119 -1.60 21.49 18.90
N LEU A 120 -2.73 21.16 19.55
CA LEU A 120 -3.57 20.04 19.15
C LEU A 120 -4.26 20.28 17.80
N ASP A 121 -4.69 21.52 17.54
CA ASP A 121 -5.29 21.92 16.28
C ASP A 121 -4.33 21.69 15.11
N MET A 122 -3.08 22.14 15.26
CA MET A 122 -2.00 21.92 14.29
C MET A 122 -1.71 20.43 14.06
N VAL A 123 -1.66 19.62 15.13
CA VAL A 123 -1.50 18.16 14.98
C VAL A 123 -2.68 17.55 14.23
N SER A 124 -3.92 18.00 14.51
CA SER A 124 -5.13 17.50 13.83
C SER A 124 -5.20 17.90 12.36
N ALA A 125 -4.61 19.05 12.00
CA ALA A 125 -4.45 19.51 10.63
C ALA A 125 -3.28 18.84 9.88
N GLY A 126 -2.58 17.88 10.52
CA GLY A 126 -1.53 17.07 9.88
C GLY A 126 -0.12 17.68 9.94
N TYR A 127 0.09 18.77 10.67
CA TYR A 127 1.42 19.36 10.83
C TYR A 127 2.36 18.43 11.60
N ARG A 128 3.61 18.35 11.13
CA ARG A 128 4.70 17.62 11.76
C ARG A 128 5.19 18.38 12.98
N ARG A 129 5.73 17.65 13.96
CA ARG A 129 6.25 18.23 15.21
C ARG A 129 7.31 19.31 14.99
N GLN A 130 8.15 19.14 13.96
CA GLN A 130 9.15 20.15 13.59
C GLN A 130 8.48 21.44 13.11
N GLU A 131 7.46 21.35 12.25
CA GLU A 131 6.73 22.52 11.73
C GLU A 131 6.01 23.27 12.86
N ILE A 132 5.48 22.55 13.85
CA ILE A 132 4.87 23.14 15.05
C ILE A 132 5.93 23.83 15.92
N ALA A 133 7.11 23.24 16.06
CA ALA A 133 8.23 23.81 16.81
C ALA A 133 8.66 25.16 16.19
N ASP A 134 8.83 25.16 14.87
CA ASP A 134 9.22 26.35 14.10
C ASP A 134 8.15 27.45 14.21
N LEU A 135 6.86 27.11 14.08
CA LEU A 135 5.75 28.07 14.16
C LEU A 135 5.49 28.60 15.58
N SER A 136 5.83 27.82 16.62
CA SER A 136 5.64 28.22 18.02
C SER A 136 6.86 28.87 18.65
N GLY A 137 7.99 28.94 17.94
CA GLY A 137 9.27 29.42 18.48
C GLY A 137 9.79 28.52 19.62
N ARG A 138 9.43 27.24 19.62
CA ARG A 138 9.82 26.26 20.65
C ARG A 138 10.75 25.22 20.07
N SER A 139 11.48 24.50 20.92
CA SER A 139 12.23 23.32 20.51
C SER A 139 11.29 22.12 20.28
N ILE A 140 11.71 21.17 19.43
CA ILE A 140 10.96 19.94 19.18
C ILE A 140 10.72 19.13 20.48
N THR A 141 11.68 19.16 21.41
CA THR A 141 11.58 18.50 22.73
C THR A 141 10.54 19.15 23.63
N GLU A 142 10.37 20.47 23.57
CA GLU A 142 9.29 21.18 24.27
C GLU A 142 7.92 20.87 23.69
N VAL A 143 7.82 20.79 22.36
CA VAL A 143 6.58 20.36 21.67
C VAL A 143 6.21 18.93 22.07
N ASP A 144 7.16 18.00 22.08
CA ASP A 144 6.92 16.62 22.52
C ASP A 144 6.48 16.53 23.98
N ARG A 145 7.15 17.27 24.87
CA ARG A 145 6.79 17.30 26.30
C ARG A 145 5.39 17.88 26.49
N ALA A 146 5.04 18.94 25.75
CA ALA A 146 3.72 19.53 25.80
C ALA A 146 2.64 18.55 25.31
N LEU A 147 2.83 17.92 24.15
CA LEU A 147 1.87 16.94 23.62
C LEU A 147 1.66 15.74 24.55
N ARG A 148 2.73 15.23 25.19
CA ARG A 148 2.61 14.17 26.21
C ARG A 148 1.82 14.64 27.44
N SER A 149 2.11 15.84 27.94
CA SER A 149 1.41 16.43 29.09
C SER A 149 -0.08 16.66 28.80
N VAL A 150 -0.39 17.14 27.59
CA VAL A 150 -1.77 17.33 27.10
C VAL A 150 -2.51 16.00 27.02
N ARG A 151 -1.92 14.98 26.40
CA ARG A 151 -2.51 13.63 26.31
C ARG A 151 -2.78 13.04 27.70
N ARG A 152 -1.83 13.18 28.63
CA ARG A 152 -1.99 12.70 30.01
C ARG A 152 -3.15 13.39 30.71
N ARG A 153 -3.22 14.72 30.69
CA ARG A 153 -4.30 15.49 31.34
C ARG A 153 -5.68 15.20 30.73
N ALA A 154 -5.75 15.07 29.41
CA ALA A 154 -6.99 14.71 28.73
C ALA A 154 -7.44 13.31 29.17
N ARG A 155 -6.53 12.33 29.16
CA ARG A 155 -6.79 10.97 29.63
C ARG A 155 -7.29 10.94 31.07
N GLU A 156 -6.59 11.60 32.00
CA GLU A 156 -6.97 11.67 33.42
C GLU A 156 -8.38 12.22 33.62
N LYS A 157 -8.80 13.26 32.89
CA LYS A 157 -10.15 13.83 33.05
C LYS A 157 -11.26 12.97 32.43
N TYR A 158 -11.00 12.40 31.26
CA TYR A 158 -12.03 11.67 30.51
C TYR A 158 -12.14 10.20 30.91
N GLU A 159 -11.08 9.56 31.42
CA GLU A 159 -11.17 8.25 32.08
C GLU A 159 -11.96 8.34 33.40
N VAL A 160 -11.77 9.42 34.18
CA VAL A 160 -12.52 9.64 35.44
C VAL A 160 -14.02 9.91 35.18
N ARG A 161 -14.38 10.64 34.13
CA ARG A 161 -15.79 10.87 33.76
C ARG A 161 -16.47 9.64 33.17
N ALA A 162 -15.77 8.81 32.40
CA ALA A 162 -16.29 7.52 31.95
C ALA A 162 -16.61 6.61 33.15
N PHE A 163 -15.77 6.63 34.18
CA PHE A 163 -16.00 5.88 35.42
C PHE A 163 -17.18 6.43 36.27
N GLN A 164 -17.40 7.75 36.27
CA GLN A 164 -18.54 8.37 36.96
C GLN A 164 -19.87 8.19 36.22
N ALA A 165 -19.87 8.16 34.88
CA ALA A 165 -21.08 7.91 34.09
C ALA A 165 -21.56 6.45 34.17
N ILE A 166 -20.67 5.50 34.48
CA ILE A 166 -21.01 4.08 34.70
C ILE A 166 -21.54 3.83 36.12
N ASN A 167 -21.21 4.67 37.10
CA ASN A 167 -21.63 4.54 38.50
C ASN A 167 -22.91 5.33 38.87
N ILE A 168 -23.62 5.90 37.89
CA ILE A 168 -24.92 6.59 38.09
C ILE A 168 -26.01 5.90 37.25
N ASN A 169 -25.93 4.57 37.06
CA ASN A 169 -27.03 3.75 36.57
C ASN A 169 -27.35 2.64 37.58
#